data_AF-A0A7V4WAW8-F1
#
_entry.id   AF-A0A7V4WAW8-F1
#
_cell.length_a   1.000
_cell.length_b   1.000
_cell.length_c   1.000
_cell.angle_alpha   90.00
_cell.angle_beta   90.00
_cell.angle_gamma   90.00
#
_symmetry.space_group_name_H-M   'P 1'
#
loop_
_entity.id
_entity.type
_entity.pdbx_description
1 polymer ?
#
loop_
_entity_poly.entity_id
_entity_poly.type
_entity_poly.pdbx_seq_one_letter_code
_entity_poly.pdbx_strand_id
1 'polypeptide(L)'
;KLLAMDVDGTLTDGAMLFLNGEQMKAFSVYDGLGIRLAMSYGLKIAWVTGNLTSAVADRARTLGVDAVYQNARYKSEAMNKIAVDHGLSKEEIAYIGDDLNDLPAFDRAGFCFAPANAVEEVRNRADIVTQRRGGEGAVREAIELIVKAKGDWDKAVAAFLEELAKEEAGKPGPEAVA
;
A
#
# COMPACT_ATOMS: atom_id res chain seq x y z
N LYS A 1 -9.23 3.45 9.04
CA LYS A 1 -10.11 3.91 7.93
C LYS A 1 -9.33 4.11 6.64
N LEU A 2 -8.06 4.49 6.74
CA LEU A 2 -7.14 4.59 5.61
C LEU A 2 -5.85 3.82 5.95
N LEU A 3 -5.25 3.16 4.96
CA LEU A 3 -3.89 2.62 5.03
C LEU A 3 -3.01 3.43 4.07
N ALA A 4 -2.07 4.17 4.64
CA ALA A 4 -1.01 4.84 3.91
C ALA A 4 0.22 3.93 3.85
N MET A 5 0.96 3.94 2.74
CA MET A 5 2.09 3.05 2.54
C MET A 5 3.24 3.76 1.84
N ASP A 6 4.46 3.49 2.29
CA ASP A 6 5.65 3.72 1.49
C ASP A 6 5.64 2.87 0.20
N VAL A 7 6.44 3.29 -0.78
CA VAL A 7 6.65 2.56 -2.01
C VAL A 7 7.93 1.70 -1.97
N ASP A 8 9.09 2.29 -1.74
CA ASP A 8 10.38 1.67 -2.05
C ASP A 8 10.95 0.93 -0.84
N GLY A 9 10.92 -0.41 -0.86
CA GLY A 9 11.26 -1.25 0.29
C GLY A 9 10.04 -1.76 1.06
N THR A 10 8.86 -1.23 0.72
CA THR A 10 7.54 -1.61 1.23
C THR A 10 6.63 -2.24 0.16
N LEU A 11 6.23 -1.49 -0.87
CA LEU A 11 5.50 -2.04 -2.03
C LEU A 11 6.43 -2.71 -3.05
N THR A 12 7.71 -2.38 -2.98
CA THR A 12 8.82 -3.00 -3.72
C THR A 12 9.80 -3.64 -2.74
N ASP A 13 10.76 -4.41 -3.25
CA ASP A 13 11.85 -4.99 -2.47
C ASP A 13 12.99 -4.00 -2.14
N GLY A 14 12.83 -2.73 -2.53
CA GLY A 14 13.83 -1.67 -2.37
C GLY A 14 14.85 -1.61 -3.51
N ALA A 15 14.81 -2.52 -4.48
CA ALA A 15 15.71 -2.47 -5.63
C ALA A 15 15.38 -1.29 -6.56
N MET A 16 16.42 -0.60 -7.00
CA MET A 16 16.33 0.52 -7.94
C MET A 16 16.88 0.07 -9.29
N LEU A 17 15.96 -0.25 -10.21
CA LEU A 17 16.30 -0.69 -11.56
C LEU A 17 16.29 0.50 -12.51
N PHE A 18 17.25 0.54 -13.44
CA PHE A 18 17.33 1.59 -14.46
C PHE A 18 17.43 0.96 -15.85
N LEU A 19 16.55 1.36 -16.76
CA LEU A 19 16.58 0.96 -18.17
C LEU A 19 16.56 2.22 -19.04
N ASN A 20 17.58 2.41 -19.87
CA ASN A 20 17.71 3.59 -20.73
C ASN A 20 17.59 4.93 -19.99
N GLY A 21 18.05 4.98 -18.73
CA GLY A 21 17.96 6.16 -17.88
C GLY A 21 16.61 6.36 -17.18
N GLU A 22 15.61 5.51 -17.46
CA GLU A 22 14.33 5.51 -16.76
C GLU A 22 14.35 4.56 -15.57
N GLN A 23 13.79 5.00 -14.45
CA GLN A 23 13.68 4.20 -13.25
C GLN A 23 12.51 3.21 -13.36
N MET A 24 12.81 1.93 -13.19
CA MET A 24 11.83 0.84 -13.13
C MET A 24 11.64 0.37 -11.68
N LYS A 25 10.46 -0.18 -11.40
CA LYS A 25 10.10 -0.73 -10.09
C LYS A 25 9.40 -2.07 -10.26
N ALA A 26 9.76 -3.03 -9.42
CA ALA A 26 9.06 -4.30 -9.32
C ALA A 26 8.03 -4.24 -8.18
N PHE A 27 6.75 -4.43 -8.52
CA PHE A 27 5.66 -4.45 -7.56
C PHE A 27 5.10 -5.86 -7.41
N SER A 28 4.61 -6.19 -6.22
CA SER A 28 4.00 -7.51 -5.96
C SER A 28 2.58 -7.63 -6.56
N VAL A 29 2.28 -8.78 -7.15
CA VAL A 29 0.90 -9.16 -7.49
C VAL A 29 0.09 -9.50 -6.25
N TYR A 30 0.73 -10.03 -5.20
CA TYR A 30 0.07 -10.34 -3.94
C TYR A 30 -0.43 -9.08 -3.25
N ASP A 31 0.42 -8.05 -3.18
CA ASP A 31 0.06 -6.74 -2.63
C ASP A 31 -1.02 -6.07 -3.49
N GLY A 32 -0.92 -6.16 -4.81
CA GLY A 32 -1.93 -5.64 -5.74
C GLY A 32 -3.33 -6.19 -5.46
N LEU A 33 -3.46 -7.52 -5.29
CA LEU A 33 -4.74 -8.14 -4.94
C LEU A 33 -5.22 -7.70 -3.55
N GLY A 34 -4.32 -7.61 -2.57
CA GLY A 34 -4.65 -7.13 -1.23
C GLY A 34 -5.20 -5.70 -1.24
N ILE A 35 -4.57 -4.81 -1.99
CA ILE A 35 -5.00 -3.40 -2.18
C ILE A 35 -6.37 -3.34 -2.83
N ARG A 36 -6.60 -4.12 -3.90
CA ARG A 36 -7.93 -4.21 -4.54
C ARG A 36 -8.99 -4.66 -3.53
N LEU A 37 -8.76 -5.75 -2.81
CA LEU A 37 -9.67 -6.27 -1.79
C LEU A 37 -9.97 -5.23 -0.70
N ALA A 38 -8.93 -4.53 -0.21
CA ALA A 38 -9.10 -3.46 0.76
C ALA A 38 -10.04 -2.37 0.27
N MET A 39 -9.86 -1.91 -0.98
CA MET A 39 -10.70 -0.87 -1.58
C MET A 39 -12.13 -1.35 -1.83
N SER A 40 -12.34 -2.58 -2.32
CA SER A 40 -13.67 -3.18 -2.46
C SER A 40 -14.44 -3.22 -1.14
N TYR A 41 -13.73 -3.46 -0.04
CA TYR A 41 -14.26 -3.43 1.32
C TYR A 41 -14.49 -2.01 1.88
N GLY A 42 -13.95 -0.98 1.24
CA GLY A 42 -14.06 0.43 1.64
C GLY A 42 -12.94 0.95 2.54
N LEU A 43 -11.82 0.22 2.64
CA LEU A 43 -10.59 0.76 3.24
C LEU A 43 -9.88 1.64 2.20
N LYS A 44 -9.72 2.93 2.52
CA LYS A 44 -9.01 3.87 1.65
C LYS A 44 -7.50 3.56 1.61
N ILE A 45 -6.88 3.70 0.45
CA ILE A 45 -5.46 3.43 0.21
C ILE A 45 -4.76 4.70 -0.27
N ALA A 46 -3.66 5.06 0.39
CA ALA A 46 -2.80 6.18 -0.03
C ALA A 46 -1.34 5.73 -0.15
N TRP A 47 -0.65 6.17 -1.19
CA TRP A 47 0.78 5.91 -1.39
C TRP A 47 1.59 7.17 -1.13
N VAL A 48 2.72 7.04 -0.43
CA VAL A 48 3.62 8.14 -0.07
C VAL A 48 5.04 7.78 -0.49
N THR A 49 5.63 8.56 -1.39
CA THR A 49 7.01 8.32 -1.82
C THR A 49 7.77 9.62 -2.04
N GLY A 50 9.05 9.61 -1.65
CA GLY A 50 9.98 10.70 -1.93
C GLY A 50 10.36 10.81 -3.41
N ASN A 51 10.19 9.73 -4.18
CA ASN A 51 10.51 9.68 -5.59
C ASN A 51 9.34 10.16 -6.44
N LEU A 52 9.63 10.79 -7.59
CA LEU A 52 8.65 11.05 -8.64
C LEU A 52 8.97 10.16 -9.84
N THR A 53 8.10 9.20 -10.13
CA THR A 53 8.28 8.27 -11.27
C THR A 53 6.95 7.99 -11.95
N SER A 54 7.00 7.72 -13.26
CA SER A 54 5.86 7.20 -14.03
C SER A 54 5.43 5.82 -13.52
N ALA A 55 6.39 4.95 -13.18
CA ALA A 55 6.13 3.59 -12.70
C ALA A 55 5.16 3.56 -11.50
N VAL A 56 5.32 4.47 -10.53
CA VAL A 56 4.40 4.58 -9.39
C VAL A 56 3.02 5.05 -9.83
N ALA A 57 2.95 6.08 -10.68
CA ALA A 57 1.69 6.62 -11.16
C ALA A 57 0.91 5.60 -12.01
N ASP A 58 1.59 4.88 -12.89
CA ASP A 58 0.99 3.86 -13.75
C ASP A 58 0.49 2.68 -12.94
N ARG A 59 1.28 2.18 -11.97
CA ARG A 59 0.85 1.09 -11.10
C ARG A 59 -0.35 1.50 -10.24
N ALA A 60 -0.34 2.70 -9.67
CA ALA A 60 -1.47 3.21 -8.89
C ALA A 60 -2.74 3.32 -9.75
N ARG A 61 -2.62 3.78 -11.01
CA ARG A 61 -3.72 3.83 -11.97
C ARG A 61 -4.25 2.43 -12.30
N THR A 62 -3.37 1.45 -12.52
CA THR A 62 -3.77 0.06 -12.78
C THR A 62 -4.58 -0.55 -11.63
N LEU A 63 -4.23 -0.22 -10.39
CA LEU A 63 -4.94 -0.73 -9.22
C LEU A 63 -6.18 0.10 -8.84
N GLY A 64 -6.26 1.35 -9.30
CA GLY A 64 -7.30 2.30 -8.91
C GLY A 64 -7.12 2.86 -7.50
N VAL A 65 -5.87 3.09 -7.07
CA VAL A 65 -5.53 3.61 -5.74
C VAL A 65 -6.17 4.99 -5.50
N ASP A 66 -6.73 5.22 -4.31
CA ASP A 66 -7.48 6.45 -3.99
C ASP A 66 -6.61 7.72 -4.05
N ALA A 67 -5.36 7.66 -3.58
CA ALA A 67 -4.47 8.80 -3.56
C ALA A 67 -2.97 8.42 -3.65
N VAL A 68 -2.19 9.24 -4.34
CA VAL A 68 -0.73 9.08 -4.46
C VAL A 68 -0.05 10.42 -4.23
N TYR A 69 0.89 10.45 -3.28
CA TYR A 69 1.69 11.60 -2.90
C TYR A 69 3.16 11.34 -3.26
N GLN A 70 3.57 11.83 -4.43
CA GLN A 70 4.96 11.77 -4.91
C GLN A 70 5.74 13.06 -4.57
N ASN A 71 7.07 13.02 -4.67
CA ASN A 71 7.97 14.08 -4.16
C ASN A 71 7.75 14.38 -2.67
N ALA A 72 7.22 13.41 -1.92
CA ALA A 72 6.90 13.51 -0.51
C ALA A 72 8.13 13.17 0.34
N ARG A 73 9.20 13.95 0.22
CA ARG A 73 10.45 13.72 0.98
C ARG A 73 10.23 13.82 2.49
N TYR A 74 9.40 14.77 2.92
CA TYR A 74 9.04 14.95 4.34
C TYR A 74 7.72 14.24 4.61
N LYS A 75 7.78 12.95 4.99
CA LYS A 75 6.58 12.12 5.11
C LYS A 75 5.60 12.58 6.19
N SER A 76 6.05 13.30 7.21
CA SER A 76 5.16 13.94 8.18
C SER A 76 4.22 14.96 7.53
N GLU A 77 4.69 15.73 6.54
CA GLU A 77 3.87 16.70 5.80
C GLU A 77 2.86 15.99 4.90
N ALA A 78 3.29 14.93 4.21
CA ALA A 78 2.42 14.12 3.39
C ALA A 78 1.31 13.45 4.22
N MET A 79 1.63 12.92 5.40
CA MET A 79 0.63 12.32 6.30
C MET A 79 -0.36 13.35 6.85
N ASN A 80 0.10 14.56 7.20
CA ASN A 80 -0.81 15.65 7.57
C ASN A 80 -1.74 16.01 6.41
N LYS A 81 -1.21 16.06 5.18
CA LYS A 81 -2.02 16.31 3.99
C LYS A 81 -3.04 15.20 3.74
N ILE A 82 -2.67 13.93 3.87
CA ILE A 82 -3.58 12.77 3.80
C ILE A 82 -4.72 12.91 4.81
N ALA A 83 -4.39 13.23 6.07
CA ALA A 83 -5.38 13.42 7.12
C ALA A 83 -6.39 14.53 6.75
N VAL A 84 -5.91 15.67 6.25
CA VAL A 84 -6.76 16.79 5.81
C VAL A 84 -7.60 16.42 4.59
N ASP A 85 -6.99 15.89 3.53
CA ASP A 85 -7.66 15.57 2.25
C ASP A 85 -8.79 14.54 2.44
N HIS A 86 -8.65 13.63 3.42
CA HIS A 86 -9.63 12.59 3.70
C HIS A 86 -10.52 12.87 4.93
N GLY A 87 -10.30 13.98 5.64
CA GLY A 87 -11.04 14.34 6.86
C GLY A 87 -10.90 13.32 7.99
N LEU A 88 -9.69 12.82 8.21
CA LEU A 88 -9.38 11.76 9.18
C LEU A 88 -8.48 12.28 10.31
N SER A 89 -8.62 11.73 11.52
CA SER A 89 -7.62 11.88 12.57
C SER A 89 -6.47 10.89 12.40
N LYS A 90 -5.35 11.09 13.10
CA LYS A 90 -4.22 10.16 13.02
C LYS A 90 -4.60 8.75 13.45
N GLU A 91 -5.48 8.62 14.46
CA GLU A 91 -5.97 7.34 15.01
C GLU A 91 -6.73 6.51 13.97
N GLU A 92 -7.21 7.15 12.90
CA GLU A 92 -7.96 6.52 11.83
C GLU A 92 -7.07 6.13 10.63
N ILE A 93 -5.77 6.40 10.71
CA ILE A 93 -4.78 6.15 9.66
C ILE A 93 -3.79 5.11 10.17
N ALA A 94 -3.62 4.04 9.38
CA ALA A 94 -2.49 3.14 9.53
C ALA A 94 -1.39 3.51 8.53
N TYR A 95 -0.12 3.26 8.87
CA TYR A 95 1.03 3.45 7.98
C TYR A 95 1.86 2.18 7.89
N ILE A 96 2.45 1.89 6.73
CA ILE A 96 3.49 0.87 6.56
C ILE A 96 4.71 1.46 5.85
N GLY A 97 5.90 1.25 6.41
CA GLY A 97 7.18 1.76 5.89
C GLY A 97 8.36 0.96 6.42
N ASP A 98 9.54 1.11 5.81
CA ASP A 98 10.69 0.22 6.02
C ASP A 98 12.01 0.91 6.39
N ASP A 99 12.17 2.22 6.18
CA ASP A 99 13.44 2.93 6.42
C ASP A 99 13.25 4.20 7.30
N LEU A 100 14.35 4.82 7.72
CA LEU A 100 14.37 5.90 8.71
C LEU A 100 13.52 7.12 8.31
N ASN A 101 13.34 7.35 7.00
CA ASN A 101 12.49 8.42 6.48
C ASN A 101 10.98 8.16 6.69
N ASP A 102 10.59 6.96 7.13
CA ASP A 102 9.23 6.59 7.53
C ASP A 102 8.89 6.94 8.98
N LEU A 103 9.89 7.06 9.85
CA LEU A 103 9.67 7.34 11.27
C LEU A 103 8.84 8.62 11.52
N PRO A 104 9.02 9.72 10.76
CA PRO A 104 8.14 10.88 10.88
C PRO A 104 6.69 10.63 10.44
N ALA A 105 6.44 9.65 9.56
CA ALA A 105 5.08 9.22 9.19
C ALA A 105 4.44 8.38 10.30
N PHE A 106 5.23 7.54 11.00
CA PHE A 106 4.75 6.77 12.15
C PHE A 106 4.20 7.69 13.25
N ASP A 107 4.84 8.83 13.50
CA ASP A 107 4.35 9.84 14.45
C ASP A 107 2.99 10.46 14.07
N ARG A 108 2.56 10.29 12.82
CA ARG A 108 1.33 10.85 12.25
C ARG A 108 0.28 9.78 11.93
N ALA A 109 0.55 8.52 12.24
CA ALA A 109 -0.40 7.42 12.14
C ALA A 109 -0.78 6.90 13.53
N GLY A 110 -1.96 6.30 13.63
CA GLY A 110 -2.46 5.67 14.85
C GLY A 110 -2.02 4.23 15.01
N PHE A 111 -1.56 3.61 13.92
CA PHE A 111 -1.09 2.23 13.90
C PHE A 111 -0.06 2.06 12.80
N CYS A 112 1.07 1.43 13.10
CA CYS A 112 2.20 1.35 12.20
C CYS A 112 2.64 -0.11 11.98
N PHE A 113 2.91 -0.43 10.71
CA PHE A 113 3.50 -1.69 10.30
C PHE A 113 4.92 -1.47 9.77
N ALA A 114 5.77 -2.47 9.89
CA ALA A 114 7.06 -2.53 9.22
C ALA A 114 7.20 -3.85 8.44
N PRO A 115 7.65 -3.84 7.18
CA PRO A 115 8.04 -5.05 6.46
C PRO A 115 9.15 -5.82 7.19
N ALA A 116 9.28 -7.13 6.95
CA ALA A 116 10.30 -7.96 7.60
C ALA A 116 11.75 -7.49 7.32
N ASN A 117 11.96 -6.88 6.15
CA ASN A 117 13.23 -6.30 5.69
C ASN A 117 13.49 -4.87 6.17
N ALA A 118 12.56 -4.25 6.91
CA ALA A 118 12.75 -2.92 7.44
C ALA A 118 13.96 -2.84 8.37
N VAL A 119 14.59 -1.66 8.42
CA VAL A 119 15.70 -1.40 9.34
C VAL A 119 15.24 -1.57 10.79
N GLU A 120 16.19 -1.87 11.68
CA GLU A 120 15.88 -2.22 13.06
C GLU A 120 15.12 -1.11 13.81
N GLU A 121 15.49 0.15 13.56
CA GLU A 121 14.86 1.33 14.14
C GLU A 121 13.38 1.44 13.79
N VAL A 122 13.01 1.08 12.55
CA VAL A 122 11.62 1.11 12.09
C VAL A 122 10.84 -0.07 12.68
N ARG A 123 11.42 -1.28 12.69
CA ARG A 123 10.79 -2.45 13.30
C ARG A 123 10.54 -2.27 14.80
N ASN A 124 11.48 -1.66 15.52
CA ASN A 124 11.36 -1.37 16.95
C ASN A 124 10.27 -0.33 17.26
N ARG A 125 9.86 0.48 16.27
CA ARG A 125 8.82 1.49 16.41
C ARG A 125 7.47 1.09 15.83
N ALA A 126 7.40 -0.01 15.08
CA ALA A 126 6.16 -0.52 14.52
C ALA A 126 5.32 -1.24 15.58
N ASP A 127 4.00 -1.12 15.47
CA ASP A 127 3.08 -1.91 16.30
C ASP A 127 3.11 -3.38 15.88
N ILE A 128 3.27 -3.64 14.57
CA ILE A 128 3.43 -4.99 14.01
C ILE A 128 4.54 -5.00 12.95
N VAL A 129 5.47 -5.94 13.09
CA VAL A 129 6.39 -6.31 12.01
C VAL A 129 5.77 -7.46 11.23
N THR A 130 5.63 -7.32 9.92
CA THR A 130 5.09 -8.40 9.06
C THR A 130 6.11 -9.53 8.94
N GLN A 131 5.64 -10.75 8.70
CA GLN A 131 6.51 -11.88 8.39
C GLN A 131 7.08 -11.78 6.98
N ARG A 132 6.29 -11.24 6.05
CA ARG A 132 6.71 -11.02 4.66
C ARG A 132 7.56 -9.77 4.50
N ARG A 133 8.39 -9.77 3.46
CA ARG A 133 9.22 -8.65 3.03
C ARG A 133 8.45 -7.72 2.08
N GLY A 134 8.91 -6.48 1.95
CA GLY A 134 8.42 -5.53 0.96
C GLY A 134 8.60 -6.08 -0.45
N GLY A 135 7.63 -5.82 -1.32
CA GLY A 135 7.57 -6.42 -2.67
C GLY A 135 7.22 -7.92 -2.69
N GLU A 136 7.16 -8.59 -1.54
CA GLU A 136 6.89 -10.03 -1.41
C GLU A 136 5.56 -10.33 -0.69
N GLY A 137 4.69 -9.32 -0.54
CA GLY A 137 3.38 -9.49 0.09
C GLY A 137 3.24 -8.89 1.50
N ALA A 138 4.18 -8.07 1.96
CA ALA A 138 4.08 -7.41 3.27
C ALA A 138 2.82 -6.52 3.38
N VAL A 139 2.48 -5.77 2.33
CA VAL A 139 1.27 -4.93 2.32
C VAL A 139 0.01 -5.79 2.32
N ARG A 140 0.00 -6.90 1.58
CA ARG A 140 -1.08 -7.89 1.62
C ARG A 140 -1.28 -8.45 3.03
N GLU A 141 -0.20 -8.78 3.73
CA GLU A 141 -0.26 -9.26 5.11
C GLU A 141 -0.83 -8.19 6.06
N ALA A 142 -0.35 -6.94 5.95
CA ALA A 142 -0.84 -5.83 6.76
C ALA A 142 -2.34 -5.56 6.54
N ILE A 143 -2.81 -5.58 5.28
CA ILE A 143 -4.23 -5.44 4.95
C ILE A 143 -5.06 -6.55 5.59
N GLU A 144 -4.60 -7.80 5.47
CA GLU A 144 -5.28 -8.95 6.06
C GLU A 144 -5.39 -8.82 7.58
N LEU A 145 -4.32 -8.40 8.26
CA LEU A 145 -4.31 -8.14 9.70
C LEU A 145 -5.30 -7.03 10.08
N ILE A 146 -5.30 -5.90 9.35
CA ILE A 146 -6.23 -4.78 9.60
C ILE A 146 -7.69 -5.23 9.49
N VAL A 147 -8.02 -5.99 8.44
CA VAL A 147 -9.40 -6.43 8.18
C VAL A 147 -9.83 -7.51 9.18
N LYS A 148 -8.95 -8.49 9.46
CA LYS A 148 -9.23 -9.54 10.45
C LYS A 148 -9.38 -8.99 11.87
N ALA A 149 -8.58 -8.00 12.25
CA ALA A 149 -8.73 -7.35 13.56
C ALA A 149 -10.10 -6.68 13.76
N LYS A 150 -10.81 -6.33 12.67
CA LYS A 150 -12.18 -5.82 12.69
C LYS A 150 -13.26 -6.90 12.66
N GLY A 151 -12.89 -8.18 12.50
CA GLY A 151 -13.83 -9.28 12.30
C GLY A 151 -14.48 -9.33 10.92
N ASP A 152 -13.95 -8.58 9.95
CA ASP A 152 -14.62 -8.29 8.67
C ASP A 152 -14.02 -9.05 7.47
N TRP A 153 -13.23 -10.10 7.71
CA TRP A 153 -12.51 -10.81 6.64
C TRP A 153 -13.43 -11.39 5.57
N ASP A 154 -14.46 -12.15 5.98
CA ASP A 154 -15.38 -12.78 5.03
C ASP A 154 -16.17 -11.74 4.24
N LYS A 155 -16.53 -10.62 4.88
CA LYS A 155 -17.17 -9.48 4.23
C LYS A 155 -16.27 -8.84 3.18
N ALA A 156 -14.98 -8.65 3.47
CA ALA A 156 -14.03 -8.08 2.53
C ALA A 156 -13.79 -9.00 1.31
N VAL A 157 -13.68 -10.31 1.56
CA VAL A 157 -13.58 -11.31 0.48
C VAL A 157 -14.83 -11.30 -0.38
N ALA A 158 -16.02 -11.29 0.22
CA ALA A 158 -17.28 -11.23 -0.51
C ALA A 158 -17.37 -9.96 -1.40
N ALA A 159 -17.05 -8.79 -0.85
CA ALA A 159 -17.07 -7.53 -1.59
C ALA A 159 -16.11 -7.56 -2.81
N PHE A 160 -14.91 -8.11 -2.63
CA PHE A 160 -13.95 -8.27 -3.71
C PHE A 160 -14.45 -9.23 -4.80
N LEU A 161 -15.02 -10.39 -4.42
CA LEU A 161 -15.56 -11.35 -5.39
C LEU A 161 -16.77 -10.81 -6.14
N GLU A 162 -17.63 -10.03 -5.48
CA GLU A 162 -18.75 -9.34 -6.14
C GLU A 162 -18.28 -8.30 -7.16
N GLU A 163 -17.23 -7.54 -6.84
CA GLU A 163 -16.63 -6.59 -7.79
C GLU A 163 -16.01 -7.34 -8.99
N LEU A 164 -15.27 -8.42 -8.73
CA LEU A 164 -14.67 -9.25 -9.78
C LEU A 164 -15.73 -9.85 -10.72
N ALA A 165 -16.85 -10.34 -10.18
CA ALA A 165 -17.95 -10.88 -10.98
C ALA A 165 -18.60 -9.80 -11.87
N LYS A 166 -18.72 -8.55 -11.38
CA LYS A 166 -19.21 -7.41 -12.18
C LYS A 166 -18.26 -7.06 -13.32
N GLU A 167 -16.95 -7.09 -13.05
CA GLU A 167 -15.93 -6.86 -14.07
C GLU A 167 -15.92 -7.97 -15.14
N GLU A 168 -16.09 -9.23 -14.74
CA GLU A 168 -16.14 -10.38 -15.65
C GLU A 168 -17.32 -10.29 -16.60
N ALA A 169 -18.50 -9.89 -16.11
CA ALA A 169 -19.70 -9.73 -16.93
C ALA A 169 -19.57 -8.68 -18.06
N GLY A 170 -18.57 -7.80 -18.00
CA GLY A 170 -18.35 -6.70 -18.95
C GLY A 170 -17.12 -6.84 -19.85
N LYS A 171 -16.34 -7.92 -19.75
CA LYS A 171 -15.07 -8.08 -20.48
C LYS A 171 -15.14 -9.18 -21.55
N PRO A 172 -14.40 -9.04 -22.67
CA PRO A 172 -14.17 -10.16 -23.56
C PRO A 172 -13.51 -11.32 -22.80
N GLY A 173 -13.85 -12.56 -23.19
CA GLY A 173 -13.31 -13.77 -22.56
C GLY A 173 -11.78 -13.85 -22.65
N PRO A 174 -11.15 -14.76 -21.89
CA PRO A 174 -9.69 -14.87 -21.86
C PRO A 174 -9.12 -15.15 -23.27
N GLU A 175 -8.06 -14.43 -23.62
CA GLU A 175 -7.30 -14.69 -24.84
C GLU A 175 -6.31 -15.83 -24.57
N ALA A 176 -6.47 -16.95 -25.27
CA ALA A 176 -5.45 -18.00 -25.30
C ALA A 176 -4.27 -17.51 -26.15
N VAL A 177 -3.11 -17.31 -25.52
CA VAL A 177 -1.85 -17.01 -26.21
C VAL A 177 -1.04 -18.30 -26.32
N ALA A 178 -0.65 -18.68 -27.53
CA ALA A 178 0.14 -19.88 -27.84
C ALA A 178 1.64 -19.66 -27.64
#